data_AF-A0A7C1YG59-F1
#
_entry.id   AF-A0A7C1YG59-F1
#
_cell.length_a   1.000
_cell.length_b   1.000
_cell.length_c   1.000
_cell.angle_alpha   90.00
_cell.angle_beta   90.00
_cell.angle_gamma   90.00
#
_symmetry.space_group_name_H-M   'P 1'
#
loop_
_entity.id
_entity.type
_entity.pdbx_description
1 polymer ?
#
loop_
_entity_poly.entity_id
_entity_poly.type
_entity_poly.pdbx_seq_one_letter_code
_entity_poly.pdbx_strand_id
1 'polypeptide(L)'
;MTRSKHKWIFPARFRTRAYGWNASRLACQRLREAVSEIKKVAKKDPVLGAEGVVRLMKKLWPALEHIDTSSGALGSAVYKALDTLIPIIVEAPADDKTRSKWLDRLWQAMADDGVDYLSLVGDRWGEICGSVEVAGKWADDLVSTLRFCWSDPNPGHYFHGTTACLSCLLVAGRHQELLELLELDRHPMWHYRRYGVEALLTLGKKADAVQYAEGSRGLNQPDSVIDQACEEILISSGLHEEAYQRYGLSAAVGNSYIARFRAVAKHYPMKDKLQILSDLIATTPGEEGKWFATAKEIKLFDLALELANRSHCDPKTLTRAARDYLDTEPVFALGSAMAALRWLTEGWGYEVTSADVLEAYDRAMDAAFRLNKVDDVAGQIRQLVESKESASMQFVRLALHGRMRTHSSSVNEIYESKL
;
A
#
# COMPACT_ATOMS: atom_id res chain seq x y z
N MET A 1 15.49 33.56 34.39
CA MET A 1 15.59 32.09 34.51
C MET A 1 15.92 31.51 33.15
N THR A 2 17.15 31.06 32.94
CA THR A 2 17.58 30.38 31.71
C THR A 2 16.85 29.05 31.59
N ARG A 3 15.86 28.95 30.68
CA ARG A 3 15.22 27.67 30.33
C ARG A 3 16.32 26.69 29.94
N SER A 4 16.50 25.64 30.73
CA SER A 4 17.39 24.52 30.40
C SER A 4 17.08 24.05 28.98
N LYS A 5 18.06 24.14 28.07
CA LYS A 5 17.91 23.74 26.68
C LYS A 5 17.62 22.25 26.66
N HIS A 6 16.40 21.87 26.26
CA HIS A 6 16.00 20.46 26.24
C HIS A 6 17.03 19.61 25.51
N LYS A 7 17.52 18.56 26.19
CA LYS A 7 18.58 17.70 25.68
C LYS A 7 17.98 16.54 24.88
N TRP A 8 17.84 16.78 23.58
CA TRP A 8 17.45 15.76 22.62
C TRP A 8 18.47 14.62 22.54
N ILE A 9 18.00 13.37 22.48
CA ILE A 9 18.80 12.15 22.34
C ILE A 9 19.06 11.85 20.86
N PHE A 10 18.03 11.94 20.01
CA PHE A 10 18.15 11.60 18.59
C PHE A 10 19.30 12.32 17.82
N PRO A 11 19.71 13.58 18.11
CA PRO A 11 20.74 14.24 17.32
C PRO A 11 22.10 13.52 17.34
N ALA A 12 22.40 12.78 18.40
CA ALA A 12 23.62 11.97 18.49
C ALA A 12 23.56 10.69 17.63
N ARG A 13 22.34 10.21 17.35
CA ARG A 13 22.03 9.05 16.51
C ARG A 13 21.94 9.42 15.02
N PHE A 14 21.65 10.68 14.71
CA PHE A 14 21.63 11.23 13.34
C PHE A 14 22.75 12.26 13.16
N ARG A 15 24.00 11.80 13.37
CA ARG A 15 25.20 12.55 12.97
C ARG A 15 25.46 12.31 11.48
N THR A 16 26.15 13.24 10.84
CA THR A 16 26.57 13.08 9.44
C THR A 16 27.33 11.76 9.27
N ARG A 17 26.95 10.97 8.27
CA ARG A 17 27.53 9.65 7.97
C ARG A 17 27.47 8.66 9.15
N ALA A 18 26.40 8.73 9.95
CA ALA A 18 26.23 7.85 11.11
C ALA A 18 25.98 6.38 10.73
N TYR A 19 25.56 6.12 9.50
CA TYR A 19 25.14 4.81 9.02
C TYR A 19 25.91 4.42 7.76
N GLY A 20 26.26 3.14 7.64
CA GLY A 20 26.86 2.57 6.42
C GLY A 20 25.83 1.82 5.56
N TRP A 21 26.31 1.27 4.44
CA TRP A 21 25.51 0.64 3.37
C TRP A 21 24.39 -0.30 3.87
N ASN A 22 24.68 -1.24 4.78
CA ASN A 22 23.72 -2.25 5.25
C ASN A 22 22.92 -1.85 6.50
N ALA A 23 22.84 -0.55 6.83
CA ALA A 23 22.31 -0.09 8.12
C ALA A 23 20.80 0.24 8.11
N SER A 24 20.06 -0.06 7.05
CA SER A 24 18.65 0.34 6.86
C SER A 24 17.78 -0.05 8.07
N ARG A 25 17.92 -1.28 8.57
CA ARG A 25 17.16 -1.76 9.75
C ARG A 25 17.41 -0.91 11.00
N LEU A 26 18.67 -0.58 11.28
CA LEU A 26 19.05 0.21 12.46
C LEU A 26 18.57 1.66 12.32
N ALA A 27 18.74 2.27 11.14
CA ALA A 27 18.26 3.61 10.85
C ALA A 27 16.74 3.72 11.02
N CYS A 28 15.97 2.76 10.48
CA CYS A 28 14.52 2.70 10.67
C CYS A 28 14.12 2.57 12.15
N GLN A 29 14.88 1.82 12.96
CA GLN A 29 14.66 1.78 14.40
C GLN A 29 14.94 3.13 15.07
N ARG A 30 16.08 3.77 14.78
CA ARG A 30 16.45 5.06 15.38
C ARG A 30 15.48 6.17 14.99
N LEU A 31 14.90 6.10 13.81
CA LEU A 31 13.89 7.04 13.35
C LEU A 31 12.60 6.93 14.16
N ARG A 32 12.10 5.71 14.39
CA ARG A 32 10.94 5.47 15.27
C ARG A 32 11.17 5.95 16.70
N GLU A 33 12.38 5.77 17.22
CA GLU A 33 12.76 6.28 18.55
C GLU A 33 12.76 7.83 18.59
N ALA A 34 13.29 8.49 17.56
CA ALA A 34 13.29 9.95 17.43
C ALA A 34 11.85 10.52 17.33
N VAL A 35 11.00 9.90 16.50
CA VAL A 35 9.58 10.26 16.39
C VAL A 35 8.89 10.13 17.76
N SER A 36 9.14 9.05 18.48
CA SER A 36 8.56 8.83 19.81
C SER A 36 9.04 9.85 20.84
N GLU A 37 10.30 10.25 20.79
CA GLU A 37 10.88 11.31 21.61
C GLU A 37 10.21 12.66 21.34
N ILE A 38 10.13 13.07 20.07
CA ILE A 38 9.52 14.34 19.65
C ILE A 38 8.04 14.40 20.06
N LYS A 39 7.26 13.34 19.81
CA LYS A 39 5.85 13.26 20.22
C LYS A 39 5.67 13.46 21.72
N LYS A 40 6.55 12.88 22.54
CA LYS A 40 6.47 13.02 24.01
C LYS A 40 6.73 14.46 24.45
N VAL A 41 7.65 15.15 23.80
CA VAL A 41 7.96 16.56 24.10
C VAL A 41 6.84 17.47 23.60
N ALA A 42 6.36 17.27 22.37
CA ALA A 42 5.30 18.06 21.74
C ALA A 42 4.01 18.09 22.57
N LYS A 43 3.67 16.99 23.26
CA LYS A 43 2.52 16.93 24.18
C LYS A 43 2.60 17.93 25.34
N LYS A 44 3.80 18.35 25.74
CA LYS A 44 4.03 19.25 26.89
C LYS A 44 4.41 20.66 26.43
N ASP A 45 5.18 20.76 25.36
CA ASP A 45 5.63 22.00 24.77
C ASP A 45 5.60 21.84 23.23
N PRO A 46 4.49 22.23 22.57
CA PRO A 46 4.33 22.05 21.13
C PRO A 46 5.37 22.80 20.29
N VAL A 47 5.76 24.01 20.72
CA VAL A 47 6.78 24.83 20.04
C VAL A 47 8.15 24.14 20.12
N LEU A 48 8.51 23.62 21.30
CA LEU A 48 9.72 22.82 21.43
C LEU A 48 9.65 21.51 20.64
N GLY A 49 8.48 20.87 20.59
CA GLY A 49 8.21 19.71 19.76
C GLY A 49 8.50 19.98 18.28
N ALA A 50 7.96 21.07 17.74
CA ALA A 50 8.22 21.54 16.38
C ALA A 50 9.70 21.85 16.12
N GLU A 51 10.40 22.48 17.06
CA GLU A 51 11.86 22.65 16.97
C GLU A 51 12.59 21.29 16.87
N GLY A 52 12.09 20.27 17.58
CA GLY A 52 12.55 18.88 17.47
C GLY A 52 12.33 18.28 16.08
N VAL A 53 11.14 18.51 15.49
CA VAL A 53 10.79 18.11 14.11
C VAL A 53 11.80 18.70 13.12
N VAL A 54 11.96 20.02 13.13
CA VAL A 54 12.91 20.72 12.24
C VAL A 54 14.31 20.18 12.41
N ARG A 55 14.75 19.98 13.65
CA ARG A 55 16.08 19.46 13.94
C ARG A 55 16.29 18.03 13.44
N LEU A 56 15.27 17.17 13.44
CA LEU A 56 15.37 15.83 12.88
C LEU A 56 15.39 15.85 11.35
N MET A 57 14.48 16.58 10.71
CA MET A 57 14.38 16.69 9.24
C MET A 57 15.70 17.15 8.62
N LYS A 58 16.34 18.20 9.17
CA LYS A 58 17.68 18.66 8.74
C LYS A 58 18.78 17.60 8.80
N LYS A 59 18.59 16.56 9.61
CA LYS A 59 19.60 15.54 9.88
C LYS A 59 19.35 14.25 9.13
N LEU A 60 18.23 14.11 8.42
CA LEU A 60 17.89 12.89 7.71
C LEU A 60 18.90 12.63 6.60
N TRP A 61 18.98 13.50 5.59
CA TRP A 61 19.87 13.28 4.45
C TRP A 61 21.34 13.09 4.86
N PRO A 62 21.99 14.02 5.62
CA PRO A 62 23.40 13.85 5.96
C PRO A 62 23.71 12.60 6.80
N ALA A 63 22.75 12.09 7.57
CA ALA A 63 22.95 10.87 8.35
C ALA A 63 22.76 9.60 7.51
N LEU A 64 21.83 9.63 6.55
CA LEU A 64 21.33 8.47 5.83
C LEU A 64 21.95 8.29 4.42
N GLU A 65 22.70 9.27 3.92
CA GLU A 65 23.25 9.35 2.55
C GLU A 65 24.05 8.12 2.06
N HIS A 66 24.55 7.28 2.97
CA HIS A 66 25.37 6.10 2.64
C HIS A 66 24.65 4.77 2.80
N ILE A 67 23.36 4.77 3.12
CA ILE A 67 22.57 3.54 3.24
C ILE A 67 22.07 3.11 1.86
N ASP A 68 22.08 1.81 1.59
CA ASP A 68 21.38 1.25 0.44
C ASP A 68 19.86 1.36 0.59
N THR A 69 19.26 2.13 -0.30
CA THR A 69 17.82 2.42 -0.31
C THR A 69 17.05 1.54 -1.28
N SER A 70 17.70 0.65 -2.03
CA SER A 70 17.10 -0.19 -3.08
C SER A 70 15.89 -1.02 -2.61
N SER A 71 15.91 -1.47 -1.35
CA SER A 71 14.79 -2.22 -0.74
C SER A 71 13.51 -1.39 -0.51
N GLY A 72 13.56 -0.06 -0.64
CA GLY A 72 12.45 0.85 -0.32
C GLY A 72 12.09 0.96 1.17
N ALA A 73 12.67 0.11 2.03
CA ALA A 73 12.33 0.05 3.45
C ALA A 73 12.68 1.34 4.21
N LEU A 74 13.81 1.97 3.87
CA LEU A 74 14.23 3.22 4.49
C LEU A 74 13.35 4.40 4.03
N GLY A 75 13.09 4.52 2.73
CA GLY A 75 12.17 5.54 2.20
C GLY A 75 10.79 5.45 2.82
N SER A 76 10.23 4.23 2.93
CA SER A 76 8.96 3.98 3.62
C SER A 76 8.97 4.40 5.09
N ALA A 77 10.10 4.21 5.80
CA ALA A 77 10.23 4.60 7.19
C ALA A 77 10.35 6.11 7.36
N VAL A 78 11.09 6.78 6.46
CA VAL A 78 11.20 8.24 6.41
C VAL A 78 9.83 8.86 6.13
N TYR A 79 9.13 8.40 5.10
CA TYR A 79 7.78 8.85 4.78
C TYR A 79 6.84 8.77 5.98
N LYS A 80 6.77 7.61 6.65
CA LYS A 80 5.94 7.41 7.86
C LYS A 80 6.34 8.34 9.01
N ALA A 81 7.64 8.63 9.16
CA ALA A 81 8.11 9.55 10.17
C ALA A 81 7.68 10.98 9.86
N LEU A 82 7.82 11.44 8.61
CA LEU A 82 7.38 12.77 8.19
C LEU A 82 5.86 12.93 8.31
N ASP A 83 5.09 11.94 7.86
CA ASP A 83 3.63 11.91 7.99
C ASP A 83 3.18 12.09 9.46
N THR A 84 3.91 11.49 10.40
CA THR A 84 3.66 11.66 11.84
C THR A 84 4.11 13.01 12.40
N LEU A 85 5.18 13.60 11.86
CA LEU A 85 5.85 14.77 12.43
C LEU A 85 5.39 16.10 11.84
N ILE A 86 4.95 16.13 10.59
CA ILE A 86 4.48 17.36 9.93
C ILE A 86 3.29 17.98 10.68
N PRO A 87 2.25 17.22 11.11
CA PRO A 87 1.17 17.80 11.90
C PRO A 87 1.65 18.52 13.16
N ILE A 88 2.71 18.02 13.82
CA ILE A 88 3.27 18.65 15.03
C ILE A 88 3.82 20.05 14.76
N ILE A 89 4.52 20.24 13.63
CA ILE A 89 5.06 21.56 13.27
C ILE A 89 3.95 22.47 12.75
N VAL A 90 2.99 21.95 11.98
CA VAL A 90 1.82 22.71 11.49
C VAL A 90 1.02 23.29 12.65
N GLU A 91 0.68 22.46 13.65
CA GLU A 91 -0.18 22.85 14.78
C GLU A 91 0.54 23.66 15.87
N ALA A 92 1.87 23.82 15.81
CA ALA A 92 2.60 24.50 16.87
C ALA A 92 2.30 26.01 16.92
N PRO A 93 1.92 26.59 18.07
CA PRO A 93 1.61 28.01 18.20
C PRO A 93 2.89 28.83 18.38
N ALA A 94 3.66 28.99 17.30
CA ALA A 94 4.90 29.76 17.28
C ALA A 94 4.66 31.16 16.69
N ASP A 95 5.38 32.16 17.20
CA ASP A 95 5.44 33.47 16.57
C ASP A 95 6.09 33.40 15.16
N ASP A 96 5.75 34.36 14.31
CA ASP A 96 6.27 34.46 12.93
C ASP A 96 7.80 34.38 12.87
N LYS A 97 8.49 35.00 13.82
CA LYS A 97 9.97 35.01 13.84
C LYS A 97 10.55 33.62 14.07
N THR A 98 9.95 32.84 14.95
CA THR A 98 10.34 31.46 15.24
C THR A 98 9.98 30.57 14.06
N ARG A 99 8.79 30.76 13.51
CA ARG A 99 8.27 30.07 12.32
C ARG A 99 9.17 30.28 11.10
N SER A 100 9.53 31.52 10.77
CA SER A 100 10.44 31.84 9.67
C SER A 100 11.80 31.13 9.82
N LYS A 101 12.38 31.12 11.02
CA LYS A 101 13.64 30.40 11.27
C LYS A 101 13.52 28.90 11.04
N TRP A 102 12.36 28.31 11.31
CA TRP A 102 12.11 26.90 11.01
C TRP A 102 12.04 26.68 9.50
N LEU A 103 11.32 27.53 8.78
CA LEU A 103 11.18 27.48 7.33
C LEU A 103 12.54 27.63 6.65
N ASP A 104 13.35 28.64 6.97
CA ASP A 104 14.70 28.82 6.40
C ASP A 104 15.56 27.56 6.55
N ARG A 105 15.46 26.92 7.73
CA ARG A 105 16.21 25.72 8.07
C ARG A 105 15.73 24.48 7.34
N LEU A 106 14.43 24.36 7.08
CA LEU A 106 13.84 23.27 6.31
C LEU A 106 14.08 23.46 4.82
N TRP A 107 14.03 24.71 4.34
CA TRP A 107 14.29 25.07 2.96
C TRP A 107 15.69 24.64 2.53
N GLN A 108 16.70 24.99 3.35
CA GLN A 108 18.06 24.51 3.13
C GLN A 108 18.15 22.98 3.18
N ALA A 109 17.43 22.33 4.10
CA ALA A 109 17.46 20.87 4.20
C ALA A 109 16.86 20.17 2.98
N MET A 110 15.81 20.75 2.38
CA MET A 110 15.24 20.26 1.12
C MET A 110 16.21 20.47 -0.03
N ALA A 111 16.86 21.64 -0.13
CA ALA A 111 17.85 21.91 -1.16
C ALA A 111 19.08 20.99 -1.05
N ASP A 112 19.46 20.59 0.16
CA ASP A 112 20.58 19.68 0.43
C ASP A 112 20.21 18.20 0.21
N ASP A 113 18.92 17.86 0.09
CA ASP A 113 18.44 16.46 0.06
C ASP A 113 18.73 15.79 -1.29
N GLY A 114 19.65 14.82 -1.29
CA GLY A 114 20.07 14.15 -2.52
C GLY A 114 19.14 13.05 -3.03
N VAL A 115 18.13 12.64 -2.27
CA VAL A 115 17.19 11.57 -2.65
C VAL A 115 15.71 11.91 -2.40
N ASP A 116 15.41 13.18 -2.16
CA ASP A 116 14.06 13.70 -1.97
C ASP A 116 13.27 13.04 -0.82
N TYR A 117 13.98 12.72 0.28
CA TYR A 117 13.34 12.28 1.51
C TYR A 117 12.37 13.30 2.07
N LEU A 118 12.64 14.59 1.88
CA LEU A 118 11.83 15.71 2.35
C LEU A 118 10.74 16.16 1.37
N SER A 119 10.44 15.40 0.30
CA SER A 119 9.32 15.65 -0.63
C SER A 119 8.02 16.04 0.09
N LEU A 120 7.62 15.29 1.12
CA LEU A 120 6.40 15.54 1.88
C LEU A 120 6.41 16.90 2.62
N VAL A 121 7.59 17.43 2.95
CA VAL A 121 7.76 18.77 3.53
C VAL A 121 7.46 19.85 2.50
N GLY A 122 7.95 19.69 1.26
CA GLY A 122 7.60 20.57 0.14
C GLY A 122 6.10 20.49 -0.16
N ASP A 123 5.55 19.28 -0.14
CA ASP A 123 4.13 19.04 -0.42
C ASP A 123 3.17 19.77 0.52
N ARG A 124 3.59 19.93 1.79
CA ARG A 124 2.81 20.56 2.85
C ARG A 124 3.40 21.90 3.29
N TRP A 125 4.24 22.52 2.47
CA TRP A 125 4.97 23.73 2.85
C TRP A 125 4.04 24.87 3.26
N GLY A 126 2.96 25.09 2.51
CA GLY A 126 1.96 26.12 2.82
C GLY A 126 1.32 25.93 4.19
N GLU A 127 1.04 24.68 4.60
CA GLU A 127 0.53 24.38 5.94
C GLU A 127 1.62 24.61 7.01
N ILE A 128 2.86 24.22 6.72
CA ILE A 128 4.01 24.38 7.62
C ILE A 128 4.31 25.87 7.87
N CYS A 129 3.98 26.75 6.93
CA CYS A 129 4.05 28.21 7.11
C CYS A 129 3.24 28.70 8.31
N GLY A 130 2.17 27.99 8.71
CA GLY A 130 1.40 28.26 9.94
C GLY A 130 0.46 29.47 9.88
N SER A 131 0.53 30.30 8.84
CA SER A 131 -0.43 31.36 8.56
C SER A 131 -0.52 31.66 7.06
N VAL A 132 -1.65 32.25 6.65
CA VAL A 132 -1.92 32.71 5.29
C VAL A 132 -0.89 33.76 4.86
N GLU A 133 -0.50 34.65 5.77
CA GLU A 133 0.46 35.73 5.50
C GLU A 133 1.88 35.22 5.25
N VAL A 134 2.32 34.21 6.02
CA VAL A 134 3.64 33.61 5.83
C VAL A 134 3.65 32.77 4.55
N ALA A 135 2.59 32.00 4.28
CA ALA A 135 2.45 31.27 3.02
C ALA A 135 2.44 32.21 1.81
N GLY A 136 1.75 33.35 1.91
CA GLY A 136 1.72 34.38 0.86
C GLY A 136 3.11 34.94 0.53
N LYS A 137 3.92 35.25 1.54
CA LYS A 137 5.31 35.72 1.35
C LYS A 137 6.17 34.67 0.65
N TRP A 138 6.07 33.40 1.08
CA TRP A 138 6.78 32.32 0.40
C TRP A 138 6.28 32.13 -1.05
N ALA A 139 4.98 32.25 -1.31
CA ALA A 139 4.49 32.24 -2.68
C ALA A 139 5.12 33.36 -3.53
N ASP A 140 5.17 34.60 -3.01
CA ASP A 140 5.79 35.72 -3.72
C ASP A 140 7.26 35.46 -4.07
N ASP A 141 8.02 34.86 -3.15
CA ASP A 141 9.43 34.53 -3.35
C ASP A 141 9.64 33.40 -4.38
N LEU A 142 8.70 32.44 -4.48
CA LEU A 142 8.87 31.20 -5.24
C LEU A 142 8.25 31.25 -6.65
N VAL A 143 7.14 31.97 -6.84
CA VAL A 143 6.34 31.95 -8.08
C VAL A 143 7.16 32.37 -9.30
N SER A 144 7.98 33.41 -9.16
CA SER A 144 8.80 33.92 -10.27
C SER A 144 9.75 32.85 -10.83
N THR A 145 10.40 32.08 -9.94
CA THR A 145 11.31 31.00 -10.30
C THR A 145 10.55 29.84 -10.95
N LEU A 146 9.43 29.41 -10.37
CA LEU A 146 8.63 28.32 -10.95
C LEU A 146 8.07 28.68 -12.33
N ARG A 147 7.52 29.90 -12.46
CA ARG A 147 7.01 30.43 -13.73
C ARG A 147 8.09 30.44 -14.80
N PHE A 148 9.31 30.87 -14.46
CA PHE A 148 10.45 30.82 -15.37
C PHE A 148 10.76 29.38 -15.80
N CYS A 149 10.86 28.44 -14.85
CA CYS A 149 11.15 27.03 -15.16
C CYS A 149 10.12 26.37 -16.09
N TRP A 150 8.83 26.71 -15.97
CA TRP A 150 7.78 26.13 -16.80
C TRP A 150 7.56 26.86 -18.14
N SER A 151 7.85 28.16 -18.20
CA SER A 151 7.69 28.93 -19.43
C SER A 151 8.83 28.73 -20.42
N ASP A 152 10.02 28.32 -19.97
CA ASP A 152 11.20 28.21 -20.83
C ASP A 152 11.04 27.14 -21.94
N PRO A 153 11.23 27.52 -23.22
CA PRO A 153 11.73 26.75 -24.33
C PRO A 153 12.17 25.31 -24.11
N ASN A 154 13.19 25.25 -23.28
CA ASN A 154 14.16 24.21 -23.25
C ASN A 154 13.82 23.22 -22.15
N PRO A 155 13.81 21.91 -22.46
CA PRO A 155 13.64 20.90 -21.44
C PRO A 155 14.81 20.95 -20.44
N GLY A 156 14.54 20.63 -19.17
CA GLY A 156 15.59 20.39 -18.16
C GLY A 156 15.62 21.37 -16.99
N HIS A 157 14.81 22.42 -16.99
CA HIS A 157 14.67 23.28 -15.81
C HIS A 157 13.91 22.54 -14.70
N TYR A 158 14.58 22.33 -13.58
CA TYR A 158 14.01 21.73 -12.38
C TYR A 158 14.07 22.73 -11.22
N PHE A 159 12.97 22.80 -10.46
CA PHE A 159 12.90 23.59 -9.25
C PHE A 159 12.43 22.73 -8.08
N HIS A 160 13.32 22.50 -7.10
CA HIS A 160 13.00 21.75 -5.87
C HIS A 160 11.88 22.42 -5.04
N GLY A 161 11.63 23.72 -5.26
CA GLY A 161 10.57 24.49 -4.63
C GLY A 161 9.19 24.37 -5.28
N THR A 162 9.02 23.53 -6.31
CA THR A 162 7.77 23.50 -7.10
C THR A 162 6.55 23.21 -6.23
N THR A 163 6.56 22.12 -5.47
CA THR A 163 5.44 21.74 -4.60
C THR A 163 5.25 22.73 -3.45
N ALA A 164 6.34 23.27 -2.91
CA ALA A 164 6.28 24.30 -1.87
C ALA A 164 5.57 25.57 -2.36
N CYS A 165 5.85 26.00 -3.59
CA CYS A 165 5.20 27.13 -4.24
C CYS A 165 3.70 26.89 -4.42
N LEU A 166 3.32 25.74 -4.99
CA LEU A 166 1.91 25.38 -5.21
C LEU A 166 1.14 25.27 -3.88
N SER A 167 1.73 24.60 -2.89
CA SER A 167 1.20 24.47 -1.53
C SER A 167 0.97 25.86 -0.88
N CYS A 168 1.91 26.80 -1.05
CA CYS A 168 1.75 28.17 -0.54
C CYS A 168 0.62 28.92 -1.21
N LEU A 169 0.52 28.88 -2.54
CA LEU A 169 -0.55 29.57 -3.26
C LEU A 169 -1.93 29.05 -2.85
N LEU A 170 -2.04 27.74 -2.64
CA LEU A 170 -3.27 27.10 -2.15
C LEU A 170 -3.65 27.62 -0.76
N VAL A 171 -2.74 27.54 0.22
CA VAL A 171 -3.01 28.01 1.59
C VAL A 171 -3.24 29.53 1.65
N ALA A 172 -2.55 30.29 0.80
CA ALA A 172 -2.74 31.73 0.68
C ALA A 172 -4.07 32.12 0.00
N GLY A 173 -4.86 31.16 -0.48
CA GLY A 173 -6.12 31.39 -1.17
C GLY A 173 -5.97 31.98 -2.59
N ARG A 174 -4.75 31.96 -3.15
CA ARG A 174 -4.41 32.48 -4.49
C ARG A 174 -4.72 31.44 -5.57
N HIS A 175 -5.94 30.89 -5.53
CA HIS A 175 -6.37 29.76 -6.35
C HIS A 175 -6.28 30.02 -7.86
N GLN A 176 -6.65 31.22 -8.30
CA GLN A 176 -6.63 31.58 -9.72
C GLN A 176 -5.20 31.60 -10.27
N GLU A 177 -4.27 32.21 -9.53
CA GLU A 177 -2.86 32.24 -9.92
C GLU A 177 -2.23 30.85 -9.88
N LEU A 178 -2.62 30.00 -8.93
CA LEU A 178 -2.20 28.60 -8.91
C LEU A 178 -2.64 27.85 -10.17
N LEU A 179 -3.91 28.00 -10.57
CA LEU A 179 -4.42 27.37 -11.80
C LEU A 179 -3.69 27.90 -13.03
N GLU A 180 -3.51 29.23 -13.15
CA GLU A 180 -2.76 29.84 -14.24
C GLU A 180 -1.30 29.39 -14.31
N LEU A 181 -0.66 29.17 -13.17
CA LEU A 181 0.70 28.67 -13.10
C LEU A 181 0.77 27.21 -13.58
N LEU A 182 -0.18 26.38 -13.18
CA LEU A 182 -0.28 24.97 -13.62
C LEU A 182 -0.50 24.82 -15.13
N GLU A 183 -1.15 25.77 -15.79
CA GLU A 183 -1.32 25.77 -17.26
C GLU A 183 0.01 26.01 -18.02
N LEU A 184 1.06 26.50 -17.35
CA LEU A 184 2.38 26.64 -17.94
C LEU A 184 3.17 25.33 -17.94
N ASP A 185 2.77 24.37 -17.11
CA ASP A 185 3.44 23.06 -17.06
C ASP A 185 3.15 22.27 -18.34
N ARG A 186 4.20 21.95 -19.08
CA ARG A 186 4.14 21.21 -20.34
C ARG A 186 3.68 19.78 -20.16
N HIS A 187 3.87 19.23 -18.96
CA HIS A 187 3.53 17.87 -18.64
C HIS A 187 2.56 17.85 -17.47
N PRO A 188 1.26 17.58 -17.68
CA PRO A 188 0.24 17.63 -16.62
C PRO A 188 0.44 16.50 -15.60
N MET A 189 1.47 16.57 -14.78
CA MET A 189 1.80 15.56 -13.77
C MET A 189 0.79 15.64 -12.63
N TRP A 190 0.19 14.50 -12.28
CA TRP A 190 -0.75 14.41 -11.16
C TRP A 190 -0.19 15.03 -9.87
N HIS A 191 1.12 14.83 -9.64
CA HIS A 191 1.83 15.36 -8.47
C HIS A 191 1.67 16.88 -8.28
N TYR A 192 1.56 17.65 -9.37
CA TYR A 192 1.29 19.10 -9.33
C TYR A 192 -0.19 19.42 -9.52
N ARG A 193 -0.90 18.67 -10.38
CA ARG A 193 -2.32 18.92 -10.66
C ARG A 193 -3.24 18.69 -9.47
N ARG A 194 -2.84 17.87 -8.49
CA ARG A 194 -3.59 17.70 -7.23
C ARG A 194 -3.84 19.02 -6.50
N TYR A 195 -2.91 19.99 -6.55
CA TYR A 195 -3.14 21.31 -5.97
C TYR A 195 -4.22 22.10 -6.72
N GLY A 196 -4.31 21.94 -8.04
CA GLY A 196 -5.38 22.51 -8.87
C GLY A 196 -6.75 21.88 -8.54
N VAL A 197 -6.78 20.57 -8.30
CA VAL A 197 -7.98 19.87 -7.81
C VAL A 197 -8.42 20.46 -6.46
N GLU A 198 -7.52 20.58 -5.49
CA GLU A 198 -7.82 21.16 -4.17
C GLU A 198 -8.29 22.63 -4.27
N ALA A 199 -7.71 23.42 -5.16
CA ALA A 199 -8.15 24.78 -5.44
C ALA A 199 -9.57 24.84 -6.02
N LEU A 200 -9.89 23.99 -7.00
CA LEU A 200 -11.24 23.90 -7.58
C LEU A 200 -12.28 23.45 -6.55
N LEU A 201 -11.93 22.52 -5.66
CA LEU A 201 -12.79 22.11 -4.55
C LEU A 201 -13.05 23.25 -3.57
N THR A 202 -12.03 24.04 -3.23
CA THR A 202 -12.16 25.22 -2.35
C THR A 202 -13.05 26.29 -2.99
N LEU A 203 -13.02 26.42 -4.31
CA LEU A 203 -13.91 27.29 -5.09
C LEU A 203 -15.33 26.72 -5.27
N GLY A 204 -15.64 25.54 -4.73
CA GLY A 204 -16.94 24.88 -4.85
C GLY A 204 -17.19 24.23 -6.22
N LYS A 205 -16.19 24.17 -7.10
CA LYS A 205 -16.29 23.65 -8.47
C LYS A 205 -15.98 22.16 -8.54
N LYS A 206 -16.79 21.34 -7.86
CA LYS A 206 -16.53 19.89 -7.73
C LYS A 206 -16.52 19.14 -9.06
N ALA A 207 -17.43 19.47 -9.99
CA ALA A 207 -17.45 18.84 -11.31
C ALA A 207 -16.18 19.16 -12.12
N ASP A 208 -15.77 20.43 -12.13
CA ASP A 208 -14.53 20.87 -12.77
C ASP A 208 -13.31 20.20 -12.13
N ALA A 209 -13.31 19.99 -10.80
CA ALA A 209 -12.24 19.30 -10.09
C ALA A 209 -12.09 17.84 -10.57
N VAL A 210 -13.19 17.11 -10.76
CA VAL A 210 -13.16 15.75 -11.33
C VAL A 210 -12.63 15.78 -12.76
N GLN A 211 -13.14 16.69 -13.60
CA GLN A 211 -12.66 16.82 -14.98
C GLN A 211 -11.16 17.19 -15.05
N TYR A 212 -10.71 18.06 -14.14
CA TYR A 212 -9.31 18.48 -14.05
C TYR A 212 -8.40 17.34 -13.60
N ALA A 213 -8.86 16.50 -12.65
CA ALA A 213 -8.15 15.30 -12.22
C ALA A 213 -8.03 14.29 -13.36
N GLU A 214 -9.14 13.98 -14.04
CA GLU A 214 -9.18 13.11 -15.24
C GLU A 214 -8.24 13.59 -16.35
N GLY A 215 -8.15 14.90 -16.57
CA GLY A 215 -7.23 15.49 -17.55
C GLY A 215 -5.75 15.27 -17.25
N SER A 216 -5.41 14.73 -16.07
CA SER A 216 -4.03 14.38 -15.69
C SER A 216 -3.63 12.98 -16.15
N ARG A 217 -4.55 12.15 -16.67
CA ARG A 217 -4.26 10.79 -17.11
C ARG A 217 -3.30 10.75 -18.28
N GLY A 218 -2.51 9.68 -18.36
CA GLY A 218 -1.56 9.48 -19.44
C GLY A 218 -0.38 8.61 -19.03
N LEU A 219 0.67 8.66 -19.85
CA LEU A 219 1.86 7.86 -19.65
C LEU A 219 2.50 8.13 -18.28
N ASN A 220 2.78 7.06 -17.53
CA ASN A 220 3.42 7.09 -16.20
C ASN A 220 2.65 7.83 -15.10
N GLN A 221 1.34 8.02 -15.26
CA GLN A 221 0.52 8.66 -14.24
C GLN A 221 0.01 7.64 -13.22
N PRO A 222 -0.13 8.03 -11.94
CA PRO A 222 -0.65 7.15 -10.91
C PRO A 222 -2.19 7.10 -10.98
N ASP A 223 -2.72 6.42 -12.00
CA ASP A 223 -4.16 6.38 -12.30
C ASP A 223 -5.01 5.98 -11.09
N SER A 224 -4.53 5.07 -10.25
CA SER A 224 -5.24 4.67 -9.03
C SER A 224 -5.35 5.78 -7.98
N VAL A 225 -4.39 6.70 -7.91
CA VAL A 225 -4.45 7.87 -7.02
C VAL A 225 -5.36 8.94 -7.61
N ILE A 226 -5.37 9.09 -8.94
CA ILE A 226 -6.34 9.95 -9.64
C ILE A 226 -7.77 9.44 -9.38
N ASP A 227 -7.97 8.11 -9.49
CA ASP A 227 -9.26 7.47 -9.22
C ASP A 227 -9.72 7.70 -7.78
N GLN A 228 -8.81 7.59 -6.79
CA GLN A 228 -9.12 7.90 -5.38
C GLN A 228 -9.59 9.35 -5.21
N ALA A 229 -8.91 10.31 -5.83
CA ALA A 229 -9.33 11.71 -5.75
C ALA A 229 -10.71 11.93 -6.40
N CYS A 230 -10.93 11.38 -7.60
CA CYS A 230 -12.22 11.47 -8.27
C CYS A 230 -13.35 10.80 -7.46
N GLU A 231 -13.08 9.62 -6.90
CA GLU A 231 -13.99 8.87 -6.03
C GLU A 231 -14.40 9.70 -4.81
N GLU A 232 -13.44 10.25 -4.08
CA GLU A 232 -13.68 11.05 -2.88
C GLU A 232 -14.54 12.30 -3.19
N ILE A 233 -14.28 12.95 -4.32
CA ILE A 233 -15.05 14.13 -4.75
C ILE A 233 -16.51 13.74 -5.04
N LEU A 234 -16.75 12.64 -5.76
CA LEU A 234 -18.09 12.17 -6.07
C LEU A 234 -18.85 11.69 -4.82
N ILE A 235 -18.19 10.94 -3.93
CA ILE A 235 -18.75 10.51 -2.64
C ILE A 235 -19.14 11.73 -1.79
N SER A 236 -18.27 12.74 -1.70
CA SER A 236 -18.56 13.98 -0.96
C SER A 236 -19.73 14.79 -1.55
N SER A 237 -20.13 14.47 -2.77
CA SER A 237 -21.26 15.07 -3.49
C SER A 237 -22.52 14.21 -3.44
N GLY A 238 -22.49 13.07 -2.74
CA GLY A 238 -23.61 12.12 -2.64
C GLY A 238 -23.74 11.18 -3.84
N LEU A 239 -22.86 11.28 -4.85
CA LEU A 239 -22.92 10.54 -6.12
C LEU A 239 -22.27 9.15 -5.99
N HIS A 240 -22.68 8.37 -5.00
CA HIS A 240 -22.06 7.08 -4.65
C HIS A 240 -22.13 6.05 -5.78
N GLU A 241 -23.24 6.02 -6.52
CA GLU A 241 -23.39 5.04 -7.60
C GLU A 241 -22.43 5.34 -8.76
N GLU A 242 -22.31 6.62 -9.14
CA GLU A 242 -21.36 7.05 -10.17
C GLU A 242 -19.91 6.83 -9.71
N ALA A 243 -19.60 7.17 -8.45
CA ALA A 243 -18.28 6.96 -7.85
C ALA A 243 -17.88 5.48 -7.94
N TYR A 244 -18.79 4.57 -7.58
CA TYR A 244 -18.55 3.14 -7.62
C TYR A 244 -18.28 2.65 -9.04
N GLN A 245 -19.15 3.02 -9.99
CA GLN A 245 -19.09 2.54 -11.37
C GLN A 245 -17.82 3.00 -12.09
N ARG A 246 -17.36 4.24 -11.81
CA ARG A 246 -16.22 4.84 -12.50
C ARG A 246 -14.89 4.55 -11.82
N TYR A 247 -14.86 4.60 -10.48
CA TYR A 247 -13.61 4.64 -9.71
C TYR A 247 -13.55 3.62 -8.58
N GLY A 248 -14.67 3.20 -8.02
CA GLY A 248 -14.69 2.43 -6.77
C GLY A 248 -13.86 1.15 -6.82
N LEU A 249 -13.75 0.50 -7.99
CA LEU A 249 -12.94 -0.72 -8.15
C LEU A 249 -11.46 -0.44 -8.39
N SER A 250 -11.11 0.64 -9.09
CA SER A 250 -9.74 0.97 -9.51
C SER A 250 -9.00 1.86 -8.51
N ALA A 251 -9.73 2.71 -7.79
CA ALA A 251 -9.25 3.50 -6.65
C ALA A 251 -8.79 2.61 -5.49
N ALA A 252 -9.44 1.46 -5.29
CA ALA A 252 -9.09 0.52 -4.24
C ALA A 252 -7.79 -0.22 -4.55
N VAL A 253 -6.66 0.35 -4.13
CA VAL A 253 -5.35 -0.31 -4.15
C VAL A 253 -5.09 -0.95 -2.80
N GLY A 254 -4.90 -2.26 -2.78
CA GLY A 254 -4.57 -3.01 -1.57
C GLY A 254 -3.35 -3.89 -1.80
N ASN A 255 -2.55 -4.10 -0.74
CA ASN A 255 -1.43 -5.05 -0.77
C ASN A 255 -1.87 -6.52 -0.95
N SER A 256 -3.18 -6.77 -0.95
CA SER A 256 -3.79 -8.08 -1.20
C SER A 256 -5.23 -7.89 -1.70
N TYR A 257 -5.75 -8.92 -2.37
CA TYR A 257 -7.12 -8.96 -2.91
C TYR A 257 -8.18 -8.75 -1.82
N ILE A 258 -7.95 -9.33 -0.64
CA ILE A 258 -8.82 -9.16 0.53
C ILE A 258 -8.79 -7.73 1.08
N ALA A 259 -7.62 -7.07 1.08
CA ALA A 259 -7.51 -5.68 1.50
C ALA A 259 -8.22 -4.76 0.50
N ARG A 260 -8.09 -5.04 -0.80
CA ARG A 260 -8.81 -4.33 -1.87
C ARG A 260 -10.33 -4.47 -1.68
N PHE A 261 -10.84 -5.68 -1.51
CA PHE A 261 -12.27 -5.91 -1.23
C PHE A 261 -12.77 -5.15 0.00
N ARG A 262 -12.04 -5.22 1.12
CA ARG A 262 -12.42 -4.53 2.36
C ARG A 262 -12.41 -3.00 2.20
N ALA A 263 -11.49 -2.45 1.40
CA ALA A 263 -11.47 -1.03 1.09
C ALA A 263 -12.74 -0.62 0.34
N VAL A 264 -13.09 -1.33 -0.75
CA VAL A 264 -14.33 -1.06 -1.50
C VAL A 264 -15.57 -1.21 -0.61
N ALA A 265 -15.68 -2.33 0.12
CA ALA A 265 -16.82 -2.57 1.00
C ALA A 265 -16.97 -1.54 2.13
N LYS A 266 -15.87 -0.90 2.55
CA LYS A 266 -15.89 0.20 3.51
C LYS A 266 -16.41 1.50 2.90
N HIS A 267 -16.01 1.81 1.66
CA HIS A 267 -16.46 3.02 0.96
C HIS A 267 -17.92 2.89 0.49
N TYR A 268 -18.38 1.68 0.18
CA TYR A 268 -19.72 1.39 -0.31
C TYR A 268 -20.49 0.42 0.60
N PRO A 269 -20.78 0.80 1.86
CA PRO A 269 -21.49 -0.08 2.80
C PRO A 269 -22.93 -0.38 2.38
N MET A 270 -23.50 0.42 1.45
CA MET A 270 -24.83 0.24 0.89
C MET A 270 -24.89 -0.83 -0.22
N LYS A 271 -23.75 -1.26 -0.77
CA LYS A 271 -23.70 -2.26 -1.83
C LYS A 271 -23.57 -3.67 -1.26
N ASP A 272 -24.19 -4.61 -1.97
CA ASP A 272 -24.11 -6.01 -1.60
C ASP A 272 -22.67 -6.54 -1.76
N LYS A 273 -22.23 -7.35 -0.79
CA LYS A 273 -20.85 -7.86 -0.74
C LYS A 273 -20.55 -8.86 -1.85
N LEU A 274 -21.54 -9.66 -2.25
CA LEU A 274 -21.39 -10.59 -3.37
C LEU A 274 -21.25 -9.78 -4.67
N GLN A 275 -22.02 -8.72 -4.85
CA GLN A 275 -21.87 -7.82 -6.00
C GLN A 275 -20.48 -7.18 -6.06
N ILE A 276 -20.00 -6.61 -4.95
CA ILE A 276 -18.65 -6.02 -4.88
C ILE A 276 -17.57 -7.03 -5.25
N LEU A 277 -17.67 -8.25 -4.71
CA LEU A 277 -16.71 -9.29 -5.02
C LEU A 277 -16.75 -9.69 -6.50
N SER A 278 -17.95 -9.85 -7.07
CA SER A 278 -18.14 -10.17 -8.48
C SER A 278 -17.53 -9.12 -9.40
N ASP A 279 -17.79 -7.84 -9.12
CA ASP A 279 -17.26 -6.73 -9.91
C ASP A 279 -15.73 -6.67 -9.82
N LEU A 280 -15.17 -6.88 -8.63
CA LEU A 280 -13.73 -6.93 -8.41
C LEU A 280 -13.07 -8.11 -9.14
N ILE A 281 -13.68 -9.29 -9.16
CA ILE A 281 -13.20 -10.46 -9.93
C ILE A 281 -13.15 -10.11 -11.42
N ALA A 282 -14.18 -9.44 -11.94
CA ALA A 282 -14.24 -9.02 -13.34
C ALA A 282 -13.10 -8.06 -13.73
N THR A 283 -12.51 -7.33 -12.78
CA THR A 283 -11.35 -6.45 -13.05
C THR A 283 -10.02 -7.17 -13.22
N THR A 284 -9.93 -8.47 -12.91
CA THR A 284 -8.67 -9.24 -12.94
C THR A 284 -8.85 -10.58 -13.69
N PRO A 285 -9.15 -10.55 -15.00
CA PRO A 285 -9.33 -11.77 -15.78
C PRO A 285 -8.06 -12.62 -15.78
N GLY A 286 -8.21 -13.92 -15.54
CA GLY A 286 -7.10 -14.89 -15.42
C GLY A 286 -6.46 -14.96 -14.02
N GLU A 287 -6.92 -14.15 -13.07
CA GLU A 287 -6.42 -14.14 -11.69
C GLU A 287 -7.54 -14.38 -10.65
N GLU A 288 -8.66 -14.95 -11.08
CA GLU A 288 -9.83 -15.30 -10.27
C GLU A 288 -9.46 -16.06 -8.98
N GLY A 289 -8.51 -17.00 -9.05
CA GLY A 289 -8.05 -17.80 -7.90
C GLY A 289 -7.46 -16.97 -6.76
N LYS A 290 -6.97 -15.75 -7.03
CA LYS A 290 -6.48 -14.83 -6.00
C LYS A 290 -7.61 -14.27 -5.12
N TRP A 291 -8.86 -14.33 -5.57
CA TRP A 291 -10.05 -13.94 -4.81
C TRP A 291 -10.60 -15.05 -3.90
N PHE A 292 -10.02 -16.28 -3.93
CA PHE A 292 -10.42 -17.40 -3.06
C PHE A 292 -10.51 -17.01 -1.58
N ALA A 293 -9.47 -16.36 -1.07
CA ALA A 293 -9.40 -15.99 0.35
C ALA A 293 -10.52 -15.01 0.73
N THR A 294 -10.88 -14.10 -0.18
CA THR A 294 -11.96 -13.14 -0.01
C THR A 294 -13.32 -13.83 -0.01
N ALA A 295 -13.61 -14.68 -1.01
CA ALA A 295 -14.87 -15.45 -1.09
C ALA A 295 -15.07 -16.32 0.16
N LYS A 296 -14.01 -16.99 0.62
CA LYS A 296 -14.01 -17.77 1.86
C LYS A 296 -14.31 -16.90 3.09
N GLU A 297 -13.71 -15.72 3.21
CA GLU A 297 -13.93 -14.84 4.37
C GLU A 297 -15.40 -14.45 4.52
N ILE A 298 -16.09 -14.18 3.41
CA ILE A 298 -17.52 -13.87 3.40
C ILE A 298 -18.42 -15.12 3.29
N LYS A 299 -17.86 -16.32 3.53
CA LYS A 299 -18.54 -17.61 3.58
C LYS A 299 -19.24 -18.05 2.28
N LEU A 300 -18.76 -17.57 1.13
CA LEU A 300 -19.20 -18.04 -0.18
C LEU A 300 -18.33 -19.23 -0.60
N PHE A 301 -18.51 -20.38 0.06
CA PHE A 301 -17.63 -21.53 -0.11
C PHE A 301 -17.67 -22.14 -1.52
N ASP A 302 -18.85 -22.22 -2.13
CA ASP A 302 -18.99 -22.73 -3.50
C ASP A 302 -18.26 -21.83 -4.51
N LEU A 303 -18.46 -20.51 -4.40
CA LEU A 303 -17.74 -19.53 -5.22
C LEU A 303 -16.24 -19.60 -4.97
N ALA A 304 -15.80 -19.73 -3.71
CA ALA A 304 -14.38 -19.87 -3.40
C ALA A 304 -13.77 -21.08 -4.13
N LEU A 305 -14.42 -22.25 -4.09
CA LEU A 305 -13.95 -23.41 -4.84
C LEU A 305 -13.96 -23.18 -6.35
N GLU A 306 -15.00 -22.54 -6.89
CA GLU A 306 -15.06 -22.19 -8.31
C GLU A 306 -13.83 -21.34 -8.72
N LEU A 307 -13.55 -20.27 -7.97
CA LEU A 307 -12.41 -19.38 -8.21
C LEU A 307 -11.08 -20.12 -8.13
N ALA A 308 -10.89 -20.95 -7.11
CA ALA A 308 -9.67 -21.75 -6.94
C ALA A 308 -9.47 -22.79 -8.05
N ASN A 309 -10.52 -23.16 -8.79
CA ASN A 309 -10.42 -24.09 -9.92
C ASN A 309 -10.28 -23.37 -11.28
N ARG A 310 -10.67 -22.09 -11.37
CA ARG A 310 -10.60 -21.30 -12.61
C ARG A 310 -9.19 -20.82 -12.95
N SER A 311 -8.45 -20.38 -11.94
CA SER A 311 -7.06 -19.95 -12.10
C SER A 311 -6.26 -20.16 -10.82
N HIS A 312 -4.95 -19.99 -10.92
CA HIS A 312 -4.02 -20.33 -9.85
C HIS A 312 -4.37 -19.66 -8.52
N CYS A 313 -4.39 -20.47 -7.47
CA CYS A 313 -4.47 -20.05 -6.08
C CYS A 313 -3.32 -20.71 -5.29
N ASP A 314 -2.71 -19.95 -4.38
CA ASP A 314 -1.56 -20.41 -3.60
C ASP A 314 -1.90 -21.70 -2.82
N PRO A 315 -1.18 -22.82 -3.06
CA PRO A 315 -1.48 -24.11 -2.43
C PRO A 315 -1.46 -24.07 -0.90
N LYS A 316 -0.55 -23.29 -0.30
CA LYS A 316 -0.46 -23.16 1.16
C LYS A 316 -1.71 -22.48 1.74
N THR A 317 -2.28 -21.52 1.02
CA THR A 317 -3.55 -20.86 1.38
C THR A 317 -4.73 -21.83 1.31
N LEU A 318 -4.78 -22.68 0.28
CA LEU A 318 -5.81 -23.70 0.10
C LEU A 318 -5.71 -24.80 1.17
N THR A 319 -4.52 -25.34 1.43
CA THR A 319 -4.30 -26.35 2.48
C THR A 319 -4.67 -25.83 3.87
N ARG A 320 -4.32 -24.57 4.17
CA ARG A 320 -4.74 -23.91 5.42
C ARG A 320 -6.26 -23.81 5.51
N ALA A 321 -6.94 -23.43 4.43
CA ALA A 321 -8.39 -23.38 4.40
C ALA A 321 -9.02 -24.78 4.61
N ALA A 322 -8.46 -25.82 4.00
CA ALA A 322 -8.92 -27.19 4.21
C ALA A 322 -8.82 -27.62 5.67
N ARG A 323 -7.69 -27.31 6.32
CA ARG A 323 -7.50 -27.57 7.75
C ARG A 323 -8.50 -26.81 8.61
N ASP A 324 -8.62 -25.50 8.41
CA ASP A 324 -9.39 -24.61 9.29
C ASP A 324 -10.91 -24.89 9.22
N TYR A 325 -11.39 -25.46 8.11
CA TYR A 325 -12.81 -25.73 7.86
C TYR A 325 -13.18 -27.22 7.84
N LEU A 326 -12.26 -28.12 8.19
CA LEU A 326 -12.47 -29.57 8.14
C LEU A 326 -13.72 -30.02 8.91
N ASP A 327 -13.96 -29.44 10.08
CA ASP A 327 -15.03 -29.85 10.98
C ASP A 327 -16.37 -29.19 10.63
N THR A 328 -16.34 -27.92 10.20
CA THR A 328 -17.55 -27.13 9.96
C THR A 328 -18.07 -27.26 8.54
N GLU A 329 -17.18 -27.38 7.55
CA GLU A 329 -17.51 -27.38 6.12
C GLU A 329 -16.68 -28.44 5.36
N PRO A 330 -16.89 -29.74 5.63
CA PRO A 330 -16.02 -30.81 5.12
C PRO A 330 -15.98 -30.91 3.58
N VAL A 331 -17.06 -30.52 2.89
CA VAL A 331 -17.10 -30.46 1.42
C VAL A 331 -16.16 -29.37 0.88
N PHE A 332 -16.20 -28.18 1.49
CA PHE A 332 -15.29 -27.08 1.17
C PHE A 332 -13.84 -27.45 1.47
N ALA A 333 -13.60 -28.12 2.60
CA ALA A 333 -12.28 -28.56 2.99
C ALA A 333 -11.68 -29.54 1.99
N LEU A 334 -12.46 -30.55 1.57
CA LEU A 334 -12.04 -31.51 0.54
C LEU A 334 -11.73 -30.80 -0.78
N GLY A 335 -12.63 -29.93 -1.25
CA GLY A 335 -12.43 -29.17 -2.49
C GLY A 335 -11.16 -28.31 -2.46
N SER A 336 -10.89 -27.65 -1.33
CA SER A 336 -9.69 -26.82 -1.14
C SER A 336 -8.42 -27.66 -1.17
N ALA A 337 -8.41 -28.82 -0.49
CA ALA A 337 -7.25 -29.71 -0.48
C ALA A 337 -6.97 -30.33 -1.85
N MET A 338 -8.02 -30.73 -2.58
CA MET A 338 -7.89 -31.23 -3.96
C MET A 338 -7.38 -30.16 -4.93
N ALA A 339 -7.85 -28.91 -4.78
CA ALA A 339 -7.31 -27.79 -5.55
C ALA A 339 -5.84 -27.51 -5.23
N ALA A 340 -5.44 -27.61 -3.94
CA ALA A 340 -4.05 -27.44 -3.53
C ALA A 340 -3.14 -28.47 -4.21
N LEU A 341 -3.53 -29.75 -4.18
CA LEU A 341 -2.80 -30.82 -4.87
C LEU A 341 -2.70 -30.57 -6.38
N ARG A 342 -3.78 -30.11 -7.03
CA ARG A 342 -3.76 -29.78 -8.46
C ARG A 342 -2.72 -28.71 -8.76
N TRP A 343 -2.76 -27.58 -8.06
CA TRP A 343 -1.81 -26.49 -8.29
C TRP A 343 -0.37 -26.89 -8.00
N LEU A 344 -0.12 -27.72 -6.97
CA LEU A 344 1.20 -28.30 -6.70
C LEU A 344 1.67 -29.18 -7.87
N THR A 345 0.81 -30.03 -8.43
CA THR A 345 1.16 -30.87 -9.60
C THR A 345 1.44 -30.05 -10.86
N GLU A 346 0.81 -28.89 -10.98
CA GLU A 346 1.05 -27.93 -12.06
C GLU A 346 2.31 -27.06 -11.84
N GLY A 347 2.98 -27.21 -10.69
CA GLY A 347 4.22 -26.49 -10.38
C GLY A 347 4.06 -25.14 -9.73
N TRP A 348 2.86 -24.85 -9.21
CA TRP A 348 2.59 -23.61 -8.50
C TRP A 348 2.90 -23.70 -7.00
N GLY A 349 3.12 -22.53 -6.41
CA GLY A 349 3.40 -22.33 -4.99
C GLY A 349 4.79 -21.75 -4.73
N TYR A 350 4.90 -20.94 -3.67
CA TYR A 350 6.15 -20.31 -3.28
C TYR A 350 6.89 -21.15 -2.24
N GLU A 351 8.17 -21.46 -2.50
CA GLU A 351 9.04 -22.26 -1.62
C GLU A 351 8.35 -23.55 -1.14
N VAL A 352 7.85 -24.33 -2.10
CA VAL A 352 7.15 -25.58 -1.84
C VAL A 352 8.13 -26.67 -1.43
N THR A 353 7.77 -27.41 -0.39
CA THR A 353 8.51 -28.56 0.14
C THR A 353 7.65 -29.82 0.11
N SER A 354 8.27 -31.00 0.28
CA SER A 354 7.52 -32.27 0.36
C SER A 354 6.53 -32.29 1.52
N ALA A 355 6.77 -31.52 2.59
CA ALA A 355 5.84 -31.39 3.71
C ALA A 355 4.54 -30.69 3.30
N ASP A 356 4.61 -29.69 2.42
CA ASP A 356 3.42 -28.98 1.91
C ASP A 356 2.53 -29.93 1.08
N VAL A 357 3.15 -30.80 0.28
CA VAL A 357 2.45 -31.82 -0.53
C VAL A 357 1.77 -32.86 0.37
N LEU A 358 2.50 -33.36 1.37
CA LEU A 358 1.97 -34.32 2.33
C LEU A 358 0.81 -33.73 3.14
N GLU A 359 0.92 -32.47 3.59
CA GLU A 359 -0.15 -31.81 4.32
C GLU A 359 -1.41 -31.66 3.46
N ALA A 360 -1.27 -31.25 2.19
CA ALA A 360 -2.41 -31.15 1.27
C ALA A 360 -3.11 -32.51 1.08
N TYR A 361 -2.34 -33.60 0.91
CA TYR A 361 -2.87 -34.95 0.82
C TYR A 361 -3.58 -35.40 2.10
N ASP A 362 -2.95 -35.22 3.25
CA ASP A 362 -3.51 -35.61 4.54
C ASP A 362 -4.84 -34.86 4.78
N ARG A 363 -4.91 -33.56 4.48
CA ARG A 363 -6.15 -32.79 4.60
C ARG A 363 -7.25 -33.27 3.64
N ALA A 364 -6.89 -33.69 2.43
CA ALA A 364 -7.87 -34.28 1.50
C ALA A 364 -8.43 -35.59 2.05
N MET A 365 -7.58 -36.47 2.59
CA MET A 365 -7.99 -37.74 3.17
C MET A 365 -8.80 -37.58 4.46
N ASP A 366 -8.42 -36.63 5.32
CA ASP A 366 -9.17 -36.27 6.54
C ASP A 366 -10.60 -35.83 6.18
N ALA A 367 -10.76 -34.97 5.17
CA ALA A 367 -12.06 -34.51 4.70
C ALA A 367 -12.85 -35.63 4.00
N ALA A 368 -12.17 -36.48 3.22
CA ALA A 368 -12.78 -37.64 2.58
C ALA A 368 -13.32 -38.65 3.60
N PHE A 369 -12.60 -38.86 4.71
CA PHE A 369 -13.03 -39.71 5.80
C PHE A 369 -14.33 -39.18 6.43
N ARG A 370 -14.39 -37.88 6.76
CA ARG A 370 -15.61 -37.26 7.29
C ARG A 370 -16.81 -37.35 6.35
N LEU A 371 -16.57 -37.36 5.04
CA LEU A 371 -17.60 -37.45 4.02
C LEU A 371 -17.94 -38.90 3.61
N ASN A 372 -17.26 -39.91 4.16
CA ASN A 372 -17.33 -41.30 3.73
C ASN A 372 -17.04 -41.50 2.23
N LYS A 373 -16.04 -40.78 1.70
CA LYS A 373 -15.62 -40.79 0.28
C LYS A 373 -14.15 -41.13 0.08
N VAL A 374 -13.57 -41.87 1.02
CA VAL A 374 -12.13 -42.15 1.08
C VAL A 374 -11.62 -42.82 -0.20
N ASP A 375 -12.29 -43.88 -0.66
CA ASP A 375 -11.87 -44.63 -1.85
C ASP A 375 -11.97 -43.79 -3.14
N ASP A 376 -13.05 -43.02 -3.28
CA ASP A 376 -13.28 -42.11 -4.41
C ASP A 376 -12.17 -41.05 -4.49
N VAL A 377 -11.88 -40.39 -3.37
CA VAL A 377 -10.86 -39.33 -3.30
C VAL A 377 -9.47 -39.91 -3.51
N ALA A 378 -9.16 -41.08 -2.95
CA ALA A 378 -7.89 -41.77 -3.22
C ALA A 378 -7.73 -42.15 -4.70
N GLY A 379 -8.82 -42.53 -5.37
CA GLY A 379 -8.86 -42.74 -6.82
C GLY A 379 -8.56 -41.45 -7.61
N GLN A 380 -9.22 -40.35 -7.24
CA GLN A 380 -9.00 -39.04 -7.89
C GLN A 380 -7.57 -38.53 -7.71
N ILE A 381 -6.98 -38.67 -6.52
CA ILE A 381 -5.59 -38.28 -6.26
C ILE A 381 -4.62 -39.12 -7.09
N ARG A 382 -4.84 -40.44 -7.20
CA ARG A 382 -4.05 -41.31 -8.09
C ARG A 382 -4.10 -40.82 -9.53
N GLN A 383 -5.28 -40.56 -10.05
CA GLN A 383 -5.46 -40.06 -11.41
C GLN A 383 -4.77 -38.71 -11.62
N LEU A 384 -4.87 -37.80 -10.64
CA LEU A 384 -4.24 -36.48 -10.70
C LEU A 384 -2.71 -36.59 -10.85
N VAL A 385 -2.07 -37.46 -10.04
CA VAL A 385 -0.60 -37.64 -10.06
C VAL A 385 -0.11 -38.55 -11.20
N GLU A 386 -1.01 -39.16 -11.97
CA GLU A 386 -0.70 -40.01 -13.14
C GLU A 386 -1.00 -39.34 -14.48
N SER A 387 -1.71 -38.21 -14.50
CA SER A 387 -2.30 -37.62 -15.71
C SER A 387 -1.31 -37.03 -16.73
N LYS A 388 -0.17 -36.45 -16.30
CA LYS A 388 0.80 -35.75 -17.18
C LYS A 388 2.22 -35.82 -16.64
N GLU A 389 3.20 -36.11 -17.48
CA GLU A 389 4.59 -36.17 -17.02
C GLU A 389 5.22 -34.77 -16.97
N SER A 390 5.42 -34.22 -15.77
CA SER A 390 6.11 -32.96 -15.51
C SER A 390 7.05 -33.09 -14.30
N ALA A 391 8.07 -32.24 -14.20
CA ALA A 391 9.01 -32.25 -13.06
C ALA A 391 8.27 -32.01 -11.72
N SER A 392 7.31 -31.08 -11.71
CA SER A 392 6.46 -30.78 -10.56
C SER A 392 5.59 -31.97 -10.17
N MET A 393 5.01 -32.68 -11.15
CA MET A 393 4.24 -33.89 -10.87
C MET A 393 5.11 -35.03 -10.37
N GLN A 394 6.32 -35.22 -10.92
CA GLN A 394 7.28 -36.20 -10.41
C GLN A 394 7.65 -35.92 -8.96
N PHE A 395 7.89 -34.64 -8.62
CA PHE A 395 8.11 -34.21 -7.23
C PHE A 395 6.93 -34.57 -6.32
N VAL A 396 5.69 -34.23 -6.72
CA VAL A 396 4.48 -34.57 -5.94
C VAL A 396 4.32 -36.09 -5.79
N ARG A 397 4.52 -36.85 -6.87
CA ARG A 397 4.42 -38.32 -6.88
C ARG A 397 5.44 -38.95 -5.94
N LEU A 398 6.69 -38.48 -5.96
CA LEU A 398 7.74 -38.93 -5.05
C LEU A 398 7.39 -38.62 -3.60
N ALA A 399 6.86 -37.43 -3.31
CA ALA A 399 6.44 -37.05 -1.97
C ALA A 399 5.28 -37.93 -1.45
N LEU A 400 4.31 -38.29 -2.31
CA LEU A 400 3.13 -39.07 -1.92
C LEU A 400 3.31 -40.59 -1.95
N HIS A 401 4.39 -41.10 -2.56
CA HIS A 401 4.61 -42.53 -2.79
C HIS A 401 4.45 -43.39 -1.52
N GLY A 402 4.94 -42.90 -0.36
CA GLY A 402 4.79 -43.60 0.92
C GLY A 402 3.34 -43.70 1.41
N ARG A 403 2.58 -42.60 1.34
CA ARG A 403 1.19 -42.52 1.82
C ARG A 403 0.22 -43.32 0.95
N MET A 404 0.44 -43.32 -0.37
CA MET A 404 -0.42 -44.04 -1.31
C MET A 404 -0.28 -45.56 -1.17
N ARG A 405 0.92 -46.07 -0.83
CA ARG A 405 1.12 -47.51 -0.57
C ARG A 405 0.42 -47.97 0.70
N THR A 406 0.53 -47.22 1.80
CA THR A 406 -0.12 -47.58 3.08
C THR A 406 -1.65 -47.65 2.94
N HIS A 407 -2.24 -46.78 2.13
CA HIS A 407 -3.69 -46.78 1.91
C HIS A 407 -4.15 -48.04 1.13
N SER A 408 -3.42 -48.43 0.09
CA SER A 408 -3.71 -49.65 -0.68
C SER A 408 -3.62 -50.93 0.16
N SER A 409 -2.72 -50.97 1.15
CA SER A 409 -2.60 -52.11 2.08
C SER A 409 -3.76 -52.17 3.08
N SER A 410 -4.20 -51.02 3.62
CA SER A 410 -5.32 -50.96 4.58
C SER A 410 -6.68 -51.34 3.98
N VAL A 411 -6.90 -51.06 2.69
CA VAL A 411 -8.13 -51.48 1.99
C VAL A 411 -8.15 -53.00 1.80
N ASN A 412 -7.01 -53.62 1.45
CA ASN A 412 -6.93 -55.07 1.28
C ASN A 412 -7.18 -55.85 2.58
N GLU A 413 -6.69 -55.36 3.74
CA GLU A 413 -6.94 -56.00 5.04
C GLU A 413 -8.43 -55.93 5.49
N ILE A 414 -9.15 -54.88 5.10
CA ILE A 414 -10.60 -54.74 5.40
C ILE A 414 -11.45 -55.68 4.52
N TYR A 415 -11.02 -55.96 3.29
CA TYR A 415 -11.69 -56.93 2.42
C TYR A 415 -11.35 -58.39 2.79
N GLU A 416 -10.15 -58.67 3.28
CA GLU A 416 -9.78 -60.02 3.76
C GLU A 416 -10.45 -60.40 5.10
N SER A 417 -10.91 -59.43 5.89
CA SER A 417 -11.62 -59.68 7.16
C SER A 417 -13.15 -59.83 7.03
N LYS A 418 -13.68 -59.78 5.79
CA LYS A 418 -15.10 -60.01 5.46
C LYS A 418 -15.37 -61.27 4.62
N LEU A 419 -14.35 -62.10 4.43
CA LEU A 419 -14.44 -63.49 3.95
C LEU A 419 -14.26 -64.43 5.13
#